data_AF-A0A1J5T8N8-F1
#
_entry.id   AF-A0A1J5T8N8-F1
#
_cell.length_a   1.000
_cell.length_b   1.000
_cell.length_c   1.000
_cell.angle_alpha   90.00
_cell.angle_beta   90.00
_cell.angle_gamma   90.00
#
_symmetry.space_group_name_H-M   'P 1'
#
loop_
_entity.id
_entity.type
_entity.pdbx_description
1 polymer ?
#
loop_
_entity_poly.entity_id
_entity_poly.type
_entity_poly.pdbx_seq_one_letter_code
_entity_poly.pdbx_strand_id
1 'polypeptide(L)'
;MKGLKFMNAAMMCLVALSGTAFAQDAAFELPRVSDAYIKDYDSFKLAANDQDVSGSKAGSVSVVKNSTFEPPLITGAKVHQYLGLGTIVLAGMTALTAPGEGCETNCAAVAQQPRQTNGTHAKLAKATVAMAGAAIITGLITHWDDFHVADGIADPDNQHILLGVTGAAMMAYAVNKSKNSAVPVSHAGIAELGALLMVAAIKITW
;
A
#
# COMPACT_ATOMS: atom_id res chain seq x y z
N MET A 1 6.07 12.47 -26.78
CA MET A 1 4.80 12.09 -26.09
C MET A 1 5.13 11.46 -24.73
N LYS A 2 5.44 12.25 -23.69
CA LYS A 2 5.77 11.75 -22.33
C LYS A 2 4.70 12.09 -21.29
N GLY A 3 3.74 12.96 -21.61
CA GLY A 3 2.68 13.40 -20.68
C GLY A 3 1.50 12.42 -20.52
N LEU A 4 1.25 11.54 -21.48
CA LEU A 4 0.07 10.66 -21.45
C LEU A 4 0.19 9.50 -20.45
N LYS A 5 1.42 9.02 -20.17
CA LYS A 5 1.66 7.91 -19.23
C LYS A 5 1.53 8.34 -17.76
N PHE A 6 1.86 9.59 -17.42
CA PHE A 6 1.72 10.13 -16.05
C PHE A 6 0.27 10.42 -15.66
N MET A 7 -0.60 10.71 -16.64
CA MET A 7 -2.01 11.01 -16.39
C MET A 7 -2.80 9.80 -15.88
N ASN A 8 -2.44 8.58 -16.31
CA ASN A 8 -3.14 7.35 -15.90
C ASN A 8 -2.85 6.92 -14.45
N ALA A 9 -1.62 7.13 -13.96
CA ALA A 9 -1.28 6.77 -12.57
C ALA A 9 -1.93 7.72 -11.55
N ALA A 10 -1.95 9.03 -11.85
CA ALA A 10 -2.62 10.02 -11.04
C ALA A 10 -4.15 9.80 -11.01
N MET A 11 -4.74 9.42 -12.15
CA MET A 11 -6.17 9.11 -12.25
C MET A 11 -6.55 7.83 -11.50
N MET A 12 -5.69 6.80 -11.48
CA MET A 12 -5.89 5.61 -10.63
C MET A 12 -5.81 5.93 -9.13
N CYS A 13 -4.88 6.80 -8.71
CA CYS A 13 -4.82 7.26 -7.32
C CYS A 13 -6.07 8.05 -6.94
N LEU A 14 -6.58 8.91 -7.83
CA LEU A 14 -7.82 9.65 -7.63
C LEU A 14 -9.05 8.73 -7.57
N VAL A 15 -9.11 7.66 -8.38
CA VAL A 15 -10.19 6.67 -8.32
C VAL A 15 -10.13 5.89 -7.00
N ALA A 16 -8.94 5.45 -6.57
CA ALA A 16 -8.77 4.79 -5.27
C ALA A 16 -9.14 5.70 -4.10
N LEU A 17 -8.78 6.99 -4.16
CA LEU A 17 -9.18 8.00 -3.17
C LEU A 17 -10.70 8.25 -3.18
N SER A 18 -11.33 8.30 -4.35
CA SER A 18 -12.79 8.51 -4.47
C SER A 18 -13.61 7.31 -3.97
N GLY A 19 -13.13 6.07 -4.14
CA GLY A 19 -13.81 4.88 -3.65
C GLY A 19 -13.92 4.80 -2.12
N THR A 20 -12.93 5.33 -1.40
CA THR A 20 -12.94 5.32 0.08
C THR A 20 -13.88 6.37 0.71
N ALA A 21 -14.25 7.40 -0.05
CA ALA A 21 -15.19 8.44 0.41
C ALA A 21 -16.66 8.00 0.33
N PHE A 22 -16.98 6.99 -0.50
CA PHE A 22 -18.36 6.48 -0.70
C PHE A 22 -18.59 5.08 -0.12
N ALA A 23 -17.56 4.38 0.35
CA ALA A 23 -17.69 3.00 0.86
C ALA A 23 -18.19 2.89 2.32
N GLN A 24 -18.70 3.97 2.94
CA GLN A 24 -19.15 3.92 4.34
C GLN A 24 -20.49 3.20 4.56
N ASP A 25 -21.23 2.83 3.50
CA ASP A 25 -22.59 2.25 3.63
C ASP A 25 -22.83 0.92 2.90
N ALA A 26 -21.80 0.25 2.36
CA ALA A 26 -21.97 -1.06 1.74
C ALA A 26 -21.21 -2.13 2.53
N ALA A 27 -21.95 -3.10 3.07
CA ALA A 27 -21.39 -4.33 3.59
C ALA A 27 -20.45 -4.97 2.54
N PHE A 28 -19.35 -5.53 3.03
CA PHE A 28 -18.28 -6.16 2.26
C PHE A 28 -18.79 -7.44 1.57
N GLU A 29 -19.53 -7.29 0.48
CA GLU A 29 -19.83 -8.38 -0.45
C GLU A 29 -18.68 -8.53 -1.42
N LEU A 30 -17.73 -9.41 -1.08
CA LEU A 30 -16.72 -9.86 -2.03
C LEU A 30 -17.40 -10.59 -3.19
N PRO A 31 -17.20 -10.17 -4.45
CA PRO A 31 -17.60 -10.97 -5.59
C PRO A 31 -16.86 -12.30 -5.51
N ARG A 32 -17.60 -13.42 -5.50
CA ARG A 32 -17.00 -14.74 -5.71
C ARG A 32 -16.21 -14.69 -7.02
N VAL A 33 -14.91 -14.96 -6.93
CA VAL A 33 -14.00 -15.07 -8.07
C VAL A 33 -14.59 -16.09 -9.04
N SER A 34 -15.20 -15.59 -10.11
CA SER A 34 -15.76 -16.40 -11.20
C SER A 34 -14.63 -17.06 -11.98
N ASP A 35 -14.91 -18.24 -12.54
CA ASP A 35 -14.04 -19.14 -13.32
C ASP A 35 -13.23 -18.50 -14.48
N ALA A 36 -13.44 -17.21 -14.76
CA ALA A 36 -12.68 -16.45 -15.75
C ALA A 36 -11.19 -16.23 -15.37
N TYR A 37 -10.81 -16.34 -14.09
CA TYR A 37 -9.40 -16.25 -13.66
C TYR A 37 -8.61 -17.56 -13.92
N ILE A 38 -9.31 -18.66 -14.22
CA ILE A 38 -8.72 -19.98 -14.52
C ILE A 38 -8.82 -20.22 -16.03
N LYS A 39 -8.16 -19.40 -16.85
CA LYS A 39 -7.98 -19.71 -18.28
C LYS A 39 -6.56 -19.53 -18.80
N ASP A 40 -5.64 -19.07 -17.96
CA ASP A 40 -4.29 -18.70 -18.39
C ASP A 40 -3.21 -19.62 -17.80
N TYR A 41 -3.48 -20.93 -17.72
CA TYR A 41 -2.47 -21.91 -17.31
C TYR A 41 -1.47 -22.23 -18.43
N ASP A 42 -1.84 -22.05 -19.71
CA ASP A 42 -0.95 -22.33 -20.84
C ASP A 42 0.15 -21.29 -21.03
N SER A 43 0.01 -20.07 -20.48
CA SER A 43 1.07 -19.05 -20.51
C SER A 43 2.19 -19.29 -19.48
N PHE A 44 2.00 -20.23 -18.55
CA PHE A 44 3.02 -20.66 -17.57
C PHE A 44 3.82 -21.90 -18.01
N LYS A 45 3.67 -22.36 -19.26
CA LYS A 45 4.65 -23.28 -19.85
C LYS A 45 5.96 -22.53 -20.06
N LEU A 46 6.80 -22.53 -19.03
CA LEU A 46 8.25 -22.37 -19.18
C LEU A 46 8.67 -23.29 -20.33
N ALA A 47 9.37 -22.73 -21.32
CA ALA A 47 9.88 -23.49 -22.45
C ALA A 47 10.61 -24.73 -21.94
N ALA A 48 9.99 -25.91 -22.11
CA ALA A 48 10.66 -27.17 -21.91
C ALA A 48 11.84 -27.17 -22.89
N ASN A 49 13.06 -27.09 -22.35
CA ASN A 49 14.27 -27.17 -23.15
C ASN A 49 14.51 -28.64 -23.46
N ASP A 50 13.63 -29.21 -24.29
CA ASP A 50 13.78 -30.56 -24.81
C ASP A 50 14.92 -30.49 -25.84
N GLN A 51 16.14 -30.78 -25.39
CA GLN A 51 17.25 -31.03 -26.29
C GLN A 51 17.06 -32.39 -26.97
N ASP A 52 16.14 -32.44 -27.93
CA ASP A 52 16.19 -33.43 -28.99
C ASP A 52 17.00 -32.87 -30.16
N VAL A 53 18.31 -33.06 -30.06
CA VAL A 53 19.22 -32.87 -31.19
C VAL A 53 19.01 -34.03 -32.15
N SER A 54 18.22 -33.82 -33.20
CA SER A 54 18.40 -34.54 -34.46
C SER A 54 17.94 -33.73 -35.65
N GLY A 55 18.85 -33.67 -36.63
CA GLY A 55 18.91 -32.64 -37.65
C GLY A 55 17.69 -32.54 -38.56
N SER A 56 17.30 -31.30 -38.85
CA SER A 56 16.64 -30.94 -40.08
C SER A 56 16.81 -29.45 -40.35
N LYS A 57 17.45 -29.16 -41.49
CA LYS A 57 17.49 -27.93 -42.29
C LYS A 57 17.41 -26.59 -41.54
N ALA A 58 18.47 -25.79 -41.71
CA ALA A 58 18.49 -24.35 -41.46
C ALA A 58 17.38 -23.64 -42.27
N GLY A 59 16.16 -23.62 -41.71
CA GLY A 59 15.14 -22.65 -42.04
C GLY A 59 15.54 -21.32 -41.43
N SER A 60 15.32 -20.24 -42.18
CA SER A 60 15.53 -18.87 -41.74
C SER A 60 14.99 -18.66 -40.33
N VAL A 61 15.89 -18.49 -39.37
CA VAL A 61 15.53 -18.08 -38.01
C VAL A 61 14.98 -16.68 -38.16
N SER A 62 13.65 -16.57 -38.13
CA SER A 62 12.99 -15.28 -38.02
C SER A 62 13.52 -14.66 -36.73
N VAL A 63 14.26 -13.55 -36.84
CA VAL A 63 14.68 -12.76 -35.70
C VAL A 63 13.40 -12.31 -35.02
N VAL A 64 12.99 -13.03 -33.98
CA VAL A 64 11.92 -12.60 -33.09
C VAL A 64 12.37 -11.23 -32.61
N LYS A 65 11.70 -10.17 -33.09
CA LYS A 65 11.92 -8.82 -32.58
C LYS A 65 11.86 -8.93 -31.07
N ASN A 66 12.95 -8.58 -30.40
CA ASN A 66 13.02 -8.47 -28.96
C ASN A 66 12.00 -7.40 -28.56
N SER A 67 10.74 -7.79 -28.38
CA SER A 67 9.73 -6.92 -27.80
C SER A 67 10.22 -6.64 -26.41
N THR A 68 10.57 -5.38 -26.13
CA THR A 68 10.92 -4.95 -24.78
C THR A 68 9.82 -5.41 -23.84
N PHE A 69 10.16 -6.21 -22.84
CA PHE A 69 9.21 -6.66 -21.83
C PHE A 69 8.63 -5.43 -21.14
N GLU A 70 7.33 -5.20 -21.32
CA GLU A 70 6.60 -4.20 -20.56
C GLU A 70 5.95 -4.91 -19.35
N PRO A 71 6.40 -4.62 -18.11
CA PRO A 71 5.82 -5.27 -16.96
C PRO A 71 4.33 -4.89 -16.83
N PRO A 72 3.46 -5.85 -16.47
CA PRO A 72 2.05 -5.55 -16.24
C PRO A 72 1.89 -4.48 -15.16
N LEU A 73 1.03 -3.49 -15.43
CA LEU A 73 0.78 -2.37 -14.52
C LEU A 73 0.06 -2.78 -13.24
N ILE A 74 -0.65 -3.92 -13.28
CA ILE A 74 -1.41 -4.48 -12.16
C ILE A 74 -0.90 -5.90 -11.92
N THR A 75 -0.19 -6.06 -10.81
CA THR A 75 0.19 -7.34 -10.20
C THR A 75 -0.01 -7.22 -8.70
N GLY A 76 -0.03 -8.33 -7.97
CA GLY A 76 -0.10 -8.31 -6.50
C GLY A 76 0.98 -7.40 -5.88
N ALA A 77 2.24 -7.59 -6.29
CA ALA A 77 3.36 -6.77 -5.83
C ALA A 77 3.18 -5.28 -6.17
N LYS A 78 2.65 -4.94 -7.35
CA LYS A 78 2.37 -3.55 -7.73
C LYS A 78 1.22 -2.94 -6.92
N VAL A 79 0.18 -3.72 -6.63
CA VAL A 79 -0.92 -3.28 -5.77
C VAL A 79 -0.41 -3.00 -4.36
N HIS A 80 0.35 -3.91 -3.77
CA HIS A 80 1.02 -3.69 -2.48
C HIS A 80 1.89 -2.42 -2.51
N GLN A 81 2.70 -2.25 -3.56
CA GLN A 81 3.54 -1.06 -3.75
C GLN A 81 2.73 0.24 -3.79
N TYR A 82 1.65 0.29 -4.57
CA TYR A 82 0.80 1.48 -4.68
C TYR A 82 0.05 1.79 -3.39
N LEU A 83 -0.40 0.77 -2.66
CA LEU A 83 -1.05 0.95 -1.35
C LEU A 83 -0.06 1.48 -0.31
N GLY A 84 1.17 0.98 -0.29
CA GLY A 84 2.24 1.49 0.57
C GLY A 84 2.54 2.96 0.30
N LEU A 85 2.78 3.32 -0.97
CA LEU A 85 3.06 4.71 -1.36
C LEU A 85 1.86 5.64 -1.14
N GLY A 86 0.65 5.17 -1.47
CA GLY A 86 -0.58 5.92 -1.24
C GLY A 86 -0.82 6.21 0.24
N THR A 87 -0.44 5.28 1.13
CA THR A 87 -0.51 5.48 2.58
C THR A 87 0.37 6.65 3.01
N ILE A 88 1.59 6.77 2.48
CA ILE A 88 2.49 7.89 2.80
C ILE A 88 1.91 9.22 2.32
N VAL A 89 1.35 9.26 1.11
CA VAL A 89 0.69 10.46 0.58
C VAL A 89 -0.49 10.86 1.48
N LEU A 90 -1.34 9.91 1.86
CA LEU A 90 -2.47 10.15 2.76
C LEU A 90 -2.02 10.58 4.16
N ALA A 91 -0.95 10.02 4.70
CA ALA A 91 -0.37 10.44 5.96
C ALA A 91 0.11 11.90 5.88
N GLY A 92 0.77 12.28 4.78
CA GLY A 92 1.16 13.67 4.51
C GLY A 92 -0.05 14.60 4.42
N MET A 93 -1.10 14.23 3.70
CA MET A 93 -2.34 15.02 3.64
C MET A 93 -3.04 15.11 5.01
N THR A 94 -2.98 14.04 5.81
CA THR A 94 -3.52 14.03 7.18
C THR A 94 -2.77 15.04 8.06
N ALA A 95 -1.43 15.10 7.96
CA ALA A 95 -0.62 16.09 8.66
C ALA A 95 -0.94 17.52 8.21
N LEU A 96 -1.04 17.76 6.90
CA LEU A 96 -1.36 19.09 6.33
C LEU A 96 -2.76 19.60 6.69
N THR A 97 -3.69 18.70 7.02
CA THR A 97 -5.05 19.04 7.41
C THR A 97 -5.25 19.10 8.92
N ALA A 98 -4.18 18.93 9.70
CA ALA A 98 -4.24 19.04 11.15
C ALA A 98 -4.84 20.40 11.56
N PRO A 99 -5.82 20.41 12.50
CA PRO A 99 -6.34 21.67 13.02
C PRO A 99 -5.21 22.45 13.71
N GLY A 100 -5.18 23.77 13.52
CA GLY A 100 -4.08 24.65 13.91
C GLY A 100 -3.75 24.69 15.42
N GLU A 101 -2.66 25.41 15.73
CA GLU A 101 -1.95 25.45 17.02
C GLU A 101 -2.87 25.57 18.24
N GLY A 102 -2.98 24.48 18.99
CA GLY A 102 -3.64 24.52 20.30
C GLY A 102 -3.31 23.36 21.24
N CYS A 103 -2.53 22.35 20.83
CA CYS A 103 -2.30 21.16 21.66
C CYS A 103 -1.07 20.33 21.22
N GLU A 104 0.01 20.97 20.78
CA GLU A 104 1.25 20.26 20.40
C GLU A 104 2.16 19.99 21.63
N THR A 105 2.12 20.85 22.64
CA THR A 105 2.92 20.73 23.88
C THR A 105 2.10 21.16 25.09
N ASN A 106 1.95 20.29 26.10
CA ASN A 106 1.22 20.55 27.35
C ASN A 106 -0.21 21.09 27.14
N CYS A 107 -1.12 20.21 26.75
CA CYS A 107 -2.55 20.52 26.78
C CYS A 107 -3.03 20.57 28.24
N ALA A 108 -2.67 21.63 28.97
CA ALA A 108 -3.44 22.08 30.12
C ALA A 108 -4.81 22.41 29.55
N ALA A 109 -5.74 21.47 29.75
CA ALA A 109 -7.04 21.41 29.13
C ALA A 109 -7.61 22.79 28.78
N VAL A 110 -7.53 23.19 27.51
CA VAL A 110 -8.54 24.09 26.93
C VAL A 110 -9.79 23.19 26.80
N ALA A 111 -10.41 22.96 27.96
CA ALA A 111 -11.21 21.79 28.31
C ALA A 111 -12.61 21.75 27.68
N GLN A 112 -12.91 22.57 26.68
CA GLN A 112 -14.31 22.90 26.39
C GLN A 112 -14.74 22.84 24.93
N GLN A 113 -13.86 22.47 24.00
CA GLN A 113 -14.30 22.23 22.62
C GLN A 113 -14.44 20.71 22.35
N PRO A 114 -15.62 20.25 21.91
CA PRO A 114 -15.83 18.85 21.57
C PRO A 114 -14.84 18.41 20.51
N ARG A 115 -14.26 17.21 20.66
CA ARG A 115 -13.34 16.70 19.66
C ARG A 115 -14.04 16.44 18.32
N GLN A 116 -13.50 17.03 17.26
CA GLN A 116 -13.96 16.80 15.89
C GLN A 116 -13.42 15.46 15.36
N THR A 117 -14.24 14.40 15.42
CA THR A 117 -13.88 13.05 14.96
C THR A 117 -14.29 12.75 13.52
N ASN A 118 -14.96 13.70 12.85
CA ASN A 118 -15.49 13.57 11.50
C ASN A 118 -15.04 14.68 10.52
N GLY A 119 -14.17 15.60 10.97
CA GLY A 119 -13.55 16.61 10.09
C GLY A 119 -12.58 16.00 9.08
N THR A 120 -12.08 16.82 8.13
CA THR A 120 -11.18 16.39 7.05
C THR A 120 -9.96 15.62 7.55
N HIS A 121 -9.26 16.15 8.57
CA HIS A 121 -8.14 15.46 9.23
C HIS A 121 -8.53 14.06 9.70
N ALA A 122 -9.66 13.92 10.41
CA ALA A 122 -10.10 12.64 10.95
C ALA A 122 -10.51 11.65 9.85
N LYS A 123 -11.09 12.13 8.74
CA LYS A 123 -11.42 11.28 7.58
C LYS A 123 -10.16 10.79 6.88
N LEU A 124 -9.19 11.69 6.62
CA LEU A 124 -7.92 11.33 6.01
C LEU A 124 -7.11 10.39 6.92
N ALA A 125 -7.13 10.58 8.23
CA ALA A 125 -6.46 9.69 9.18
C ALA A 125 -7.06 8.28 9.15
N LYS A 126 -8.40 8.16 9.16
CA LYS A 126 -9.09 6.86 9.02
C LYS A 126 -8.76 6.19 7.68
N ALA A 127 -8.77 6.96 6.58
CA ALA A 127 -8.41 6.46 5.26
C ALA A 127 -6.94 5.99 5.19
N THR A 128 -6.01 6.73 5.82
CA THR A 128 -4.59 6.37 5.94
C THR A 128 -4.44 5.00 6.61
N VAL A 129 -5.11 4.80 7.75
CA VAL A 129 -5.05 3.51 8.47
C VAL A 129 -5.69 2.38 7.68
N ALA A 130 -6.81 2.63 6.99
CA ALA A 130 -7.44 1.64 6.13
C ALA A 130 -6.52 1.23 4.97
N MET A 131 -5.85 2.19 4.33
CA MET A 131 -4.90 1.94 3.24
C MET A 131 -3.65 1.21 3.75
N ALA A 132 -3.13 1.57 4.92
CA ALA A 132 -2.02 0.87 5.56
C ALA A 132 -2.39 -0.60 5.85
N GLY A 133 -3.60 -0.84 6.36
CA GLY A 133 -4.12 -2.20 6.57
C GLY A 133 -4.23 -2.99 5.26
N ALA A 134 -4.72 -2.36 4.20
CA ALA A 134 -4.76 -2.98 2.87
C ALA A 134 -3.36 -3.28 2.33
N ALA A 135 -2.37 -2.40 2.57
CA ALA A 135 -0.98 -2.63 2.19
C ALA A 135 -0.40 -3.85 2.91
N ILE A 136 -0.68 -4.00 4.23
CA ILE A 136 -0.27 -5.19 4.99
C ILE A 136 -0.92 -6.45 4.44
N ILE A 137 -2.24 -6.45 4.23
CA ILE A 137 -2.96 -7.65 3.73
C ILE A 137 -2.43 -8.06 2.35
N THR A 138 -2.25 -7.10 1.45
CA THR A 138 -1.75 -7.39 0.10
C THR A 138 -0.30 -7.86 0.14
N GLY A 139 0.56 -7.25 0.97
CA GLY A 139 1.93 -7.70 1.17
C GLY A 139 1.99 -9.12 1.73
N LEU A 140 1.13 -9.43 2.70
CA LEU A 140 1.02 -10.77 3.28
C LEU A 140 0.64 -11.82 2.23
N ILE A 141 -0.22 -11.47 1.27
CA ILE A 141 -0.64 -12.40 0.22
C ILE A 141 0.47 -12.59 -0.83
N THR A 142 1.24 -11.54 -1.12
CA THR A 142 2.16 -11.53 -2.27
C THR A 142 3.60 -11.83 -1.91
N HIS A 143 3.96 -11.72 -0.63
CA HIS A 143 5.31 -11.85 -0.07
C HIS A 143 5.32 -12.78 1.16
N TRP A 144 4.36 -13.71 1.27
CA TRP A 144 4.29 -14.61 2.43
C TRP A 144 5.56 -15.47 2.58
N ASP A 145 6.12 -15.88 1.45
CA ASP A 145 7.31 -16.71 1.34
C ASP A 145 8.62 -15.95 1.49
N ASP A 146 8.60 -14.61 1.53
CA ASP A 146 9.81 -13.81 1.73
C ASP A 146 10.20 -13.76 3.23
N PHE A 147 9.25 -13.97 4.15
CA PHE A 147 9.49 -13.87 5.59
C PHE A 147 10.10 -15.14 6.19
N HIS A 148 11.36 -15.03 6.64
CA HIS A 148 12.06 -16.12 7.31
C HIS A 148 12.68 -15.65 8.62
N VAL A 149 12.09 -16.08 9.75
CA VAL A 149 12.60 -15.75 11.10
C VAL A 149 14.06 -16.21 11.29
N ALA A 150 14.47 -17.29 10.61
CA ALA A 150 15.82 -17.82 10.68
C ALA A 150 16.89 -16.86 10.13
N ASP A 151 16.51 -15.96 9.22
CA ASP A 151 17.42 -15.02 8.56
C ASP A 151 17.73 -13.81 9.46
N GLY A 152 17.01 -13.69 10.58
CA GLY A 152 17.27 -12.72 11.64
C GLY A 152 16.74 -11.31 11.35
N ILE A 153 16.85 -10.42 12.34
CA ILE A 153 16.27 -9.06 12.27
C ILE A 153 17.02 -8.09 11.34
N ALA A 154 18.20 -8.49 10.88
CA ALA A 154 19.01 -7.69 9.95
C ALA A 154 18.62 -7.93 8.49
N ASP A 155 17.86 -9.00 8.23
CA ASP A 155 17.35 -9.32 6.91
C ASP A 155 16.40 -8.22 6.40
N PRO A 156 16.57 -7.72 5.16
CA PRO A 156 15.76 -6.65 4.61
C PRO A 156 14.25 -6.95 4.56
N ASP A 157 13.85 -8.20 4.30
CA ASP A 157 12.43 -8.57 4.19
C ASP A 157 11.78 -8.65 5.58
N ASN A 158 12.51 -9.20 6.56
CA ASN A 158 12.12 -9.15 7.96
C ASN A 158 12.00 -7.69 8.48
N GLN A 159 12.94 -6.81 8.08
CA GLN A 159 12.87 -5.39 8.41
C GLN A 159 11.70 -4.69 7.73
N HIS A 160 11.40 -5.01 6.47
CA HIS A 160 10.28 -4.42 5.74
C HIS A 160 8.96 -4.70 6.47
N ILE A 161 8.74 -5.96 6.84
CA ILE A 161 7.54 -6.37 7.57
C ILE A 161 7.51 -5.71 8.94
N LEU A 162 8.60 -5.76 9.70
CA LEU A 162 8.65 -5.20 11.05
C LEU A 162 8.36 -3.69 11.04
N LEU A 163 9.05 -2.93 10.19
CA LEU A 163 8.90 -1.48 10.09
C LEU A 163 7.54 -1.09 9.50
N GLY A 164 7.08 -1.78 8.45
CA GLY A 164 5.81 -1.52 7.80
C GLY A 164 4.62 -1.77 8.72
N VAL A 165 4.58 -2.94 9.37
CA VAL A 165 3.51 -3.32 10.31
C VAL A 165 3.55 -2.45 11.56
N THR A 166 4.73 -2.20 12.14
CA THR A 166 4.86 -1.32 13.32
C THR A 166 4.42 0.10 12.98
N GLY A 167 4.83 0.62 11.82
CA GLY A 167 4.45 1.96 11.37
C GLY A 167 2.95 2.11 11.20
N ALA A 168 2.30 1.14 10.54
CA ALA A 168 0.85 1.10 10.40
C ALA A 168 0.14 0.99 11.76
N ALA A 169 0.65 0.16 12.68
CA ALA A 169 0.10 -0.01 14.01
C ALA A 169 0.18 1.28 14.85
N MET A 170 1.29 2.03 14.75
CA MET A 170 1.43 3.33 15.41
C MET A 170 0.43 4.36 14.87
N MET A 171 0.24 4.43 13.55
CA MET A 171 -0.80 5.31 12.98
C MET A 171 -2.21 4.89 13.40
N ALA A 172 -2.50 3.59 13.39
CA ALA A 172 -3.78 3.05 13.88
C ALA A 172 -4.02 3.38 15.35
N TYR A 173 -2.98 3.25 16.18
CA TYR A 173 -3.01 3.62 17.58
C TYR A 173 -3.28 5.12 17.77
N ALA A 174 -2.60 6.00 17.02
CA ALA A 174 -2.82 7.43 17.09
C ALA A 174 -4.26 7.82 16.73
N VAL A 175 -4.83 7.20 15.69
CA VAL A 175 -6.24 7.37 15.31
C VAL A 175 -7.18 6.86 16.40
N ASN A 176 -6.90 5.69 16.97
CA ASN A 176 -7.73 5.11 18.02
C ASN A 176 -7.69 5.95 19.31
N LYS A 177 -6.50 6.42 19.71
CA LYS A 177 -6.30 7.32 20.86
C LYS A 177 -7.07 8.63 20.67
N SER A 178 -7.03 9.19 19.46
CA SER A 178 -7.78 10.38 19.06
C SER A 178 -9.30 10.15 19.12
N LYS A 179 -9.79 9.08 18.48
CA LYS A 179 -11.23 8.79 18.33
C LYS A 179 -11.93 8.54 19.66
N ASN A 180 -11.26 7.89 20.61
CA ASN A 180 -11.86 7.52 21.89
C ASN A 180 -11.68 8.58 22.99
N SER A 181 -11.17 9.77 22.65
CA SER A 181 -11.03 10.87 23.60
C SER A 181 -12.15 11.90 23.41
N ALA A 182 -12.78 12.30 24.51
CA ALA A 182 -13.76 13.39 24.53
C ALA A 182 -13.13 14.77 24.29
N VAL A 183 -11.83 14.90 24.58
CA VAL A 183 -11.04 16.14 24.45
C VAL A 183 -9.86 15.95 23.49
N PRO A 184 -9.28 17.04 22.96
CA PRO A 184 -8.01 16.98 22.24
C PRO A 184 -6.91 16.28 23.06
N VAL A 185 -6.11 15.43 22.40
CA VAL A 185 -4.99 14.69 22.99
C VAL A 185 -3.82 14.70 22.02
N SER A 186 -2.60 14.72 22.54
CA SER A 186 -1.39 14.57 21.72
C SER A 186 -1.32 13.16 21.11
N HIS A 187 -1.21 13.12 19.78
CA HIS A 187 -1.17 11.89 18.97
C HIS A 187 -0.37 12.05 17.66
N ALA A 188 -0.06 13.29 17.24
CA ALA A 188 0.69 13.59 16.02
C ALA A 188 2.06 12.88 15.99
N GLY A 189 2.88 13.04 17.03
CA GLY A 189 4.22 12.42 17.06
C GLY A 189 4.22 10.89 16.91
N ILE A 190 3.19 10.18 17.42
CA ILE A 190 3.08 8.73 17.22
C ILE A 190 2.69 8.41 15.78
N ALA A 191 1.76 9.17 15.20
CA ALA A 191 1.37 9.01 13.80
C ALA A 191 2.54 9.31 12.84
N GLU A 192 3.30 10.38 13.11
CA GLU A 192 4.46 10.79 12.32
C GLU A 192 5.58 9.76 12.41
N LEU A 193 5.91 9.27 13.60
CA LEU A 193 6.86 8.17 13.76
C LEU A 193 6.39 6.93 12.99
N GLY A 194 5.10 6.61 13.06
CA GLY A 194 4.51 5.51 12.31
C GLY A 194 4.68 5.67 10.79
N ALA A 195 4.41 6.86 10.26
CA ALA A 195 4.63 7.18 8.85
C ALA A 195 6.10 7.08 8.45
N LEU A 196 7.03 7.56 9.29
CA LEU A 196 8.48 7.46 9.06
C LEU A 196 8.95 5.99 9.01
N LEU A 197 8.45 5.12 9.89
CA LEU A 197 8.76 3.69 9.84
C LEU A 197 8.26 3.06 8.53
N MET A 198 7.06 3.43 8.06
CA MET A 198 6.58 2.95 6.75
C MET A 198 7.43 3.48 5.59
N VAL A 199 7.90 4.74 5.63
CA VAL A 199 8.85 5.27 4.63
C VAL A 199 10.16 4.47 4.65
N ALA A 200 10.68 4.15 5.84
CA ALA A 200 11.87 3.32 5.98
C ALA A 200 11.66 1.91 5.38
N ALA A 201 10.52 1.26 5.69
CA ALA A 201 10.15 -0.04 5.12
C ALA A 201 10.11 -0.01 3.59
N ILE A 202 9.51 1.05 3.02
CA ILE A 202 9.46 1.25 1.57
C ILE A 202 10.88 1.39 0.99
N LYS A 203 11.74 2.19 1.64
CA LYS A 203 13.09 2.52 1.14
C LYS A 203 14.05 1.33 1.13
N ILE A 204 13.91 0.38 2.06
CA ILE A 204 14.79 -0.79 2.14
C ILE A 204 14.47 -1.83 1.07
N THR A 205 13.23 -1.84 0.54
CA THR A 205 12.82 -2.75 -0.53
C THR A 205 12.88 -2.08 -1.91
N TRP A 206 12.64 -0.77 -2.01
CA TRP A 206 12.55 -0.01 -3.28
C TRP A 206 13.49 1.19 -3.35
#